data_AF-A0AAX6GLC0-F1
#
_entry.id   AF-A0AAX6GLC0-F1
#
_cell.length_a   1.000
_cell.length_b   1.000
_cell.length_c   1.000
_cell.angle_alpha   90.00
_cell.angle_beta   90.00
_cell.angle_gamma   90.00
#
_symmetry.space_group_name_H-M   'P 1'
#
loop_
_entity.id
_entity.type
_entity.pdbx_description
1 polymer ?
#
loop_
_entity_poly.entity_id
_entity_poly.type
_entity_poly.pdbx_seq_one_letter_code
_entity_poly.pdbx_strand_id
1 'polypeptide(L)'
;MQNRNTFSWVKEQMTRSISVLIMIYVITRASISNAYPIFVQQGYENLREATGRIVYANCHLANKPVDIEVPQAVLPDTVFEAVVRIPYDMQLKQVLANGKKGSLNVGAVLILPEGFELAPPPSDRISPEVKEKIGNLSFQSYRPNKRNILVIGPVPGQKYSEIIFPILSPDPTTKKDVHFLKYSIYVGGNRKRGQIYPDGSKSNNTVCNATSAGIVSRIGHKEGGI
;
A
#
# COMPACT_ATOMS: atom_id res chain seq x y z
N MET A 1 49.28 -26.28 40.12
CA MET A 1 48.01 -25.55 40.25
C MET A 1 47.75 -24.78 38.96
N GLN A 2 46.58 -25.06 38.38
CA GLN A 2 45.93 -24.54 37.17
C GLN A 2 46.44 -23.22 36.54
N ASN A 3 47.05 -23.33 35.35
CA ASN A 3 47.24 -22.21 34.43
C ASN A 3 45.92 -22.04 33.63
N ARG A 4 44.95 -21.32 34.21
CA ARG A 4 43.62 -21.13 33.60
C ARG A 4 43.70 -20.15 32.44
N ASN A 5 43.60 -20.71 31.22
CA ASN A 5 43.29 -20.11 29.91
C ASN A 5 42.64 -18.71 29.93
N THR A 6 43.44 -17.68 30.20
CA THR A 6 43.04 -16.27 30.09
C THR A 6 42.57 -15.93 28.67
N PHE A 7 43.17 -16.55 27.65
CA PHE A 7 42.76 -16.40 26.25
C PHE A 7 41.35 -16.94 25.95
N SER A 8 40.96 -18.06 26.58
CA SER A 8 39.60 -18.63 26.44
C SER A 8 38.56 -17.69 27.06
N TRP A 9 38.87 -17.15 28.24
CA TRP A 9 37.97 -16.25 28.96
C TRP A 9 37.75 -14.94 28.21
N VAL A 10 38.81 -14.38 27.61
CA VAL A 10 38.73 -13.17 26.76
C VAL A 10 37.90 -13.44 25.50
N LYS A 11 38.09 -14.60 24.85
CA LYS A 11 37.32 -14.98 23.65
C LYS A 11 35.82 -15.14 23.96
N GLU A 12 35.48 -15.72 25.10
CA GLU A 12 34.09 -15.89 25.55
C GLU A 12 33.43 -14.55 25.91
N GLN A 13 34.16 -13.65 26.57
CA GLN A 13 33.75 -12.27 26.84
C GLN A 13 33.50 -11.47 25.55
N MET A 14 34.37 -11.58 24.54
CA MET A 14 34.17 -10.93 23.25
C MET A 14 32.94 -11.48 22.51
N THR A 15 32.75 -12.80 22.51
CA THR A 15 31.61 -13.45 21.82
C THR A 15 30.28 -13.06 22.45
N ARG A 16 30.23 -12.96 23.80
CA ARG A 16 29.05 -12.45 24.52
C ARG A 16 28.79 -10.98 24.22
N SER A 17 29.82 -10.15 24.20
CA SER A 17 29.71 -8.72 23.89
C SER A 17 29.16 -8.47 22.47
N ILE A 18 29.66 -9.22 21.48
CA ILE A 18 29.17 -9.16 20.09
C ILE A 18 27.70 -9.62 20.00
N SER A 19 27.34 -10.70 20.70
CA SER A 19 25.96 -11.20 20.71
C SER A 19 24.98 -10.19 21.31
N VAL A 20 25.38 -9.50 22.38
CA VAL A 20 24.58 -8.44 23.01
C VAL A 20 24.43 -7.23 22.09
N LEU A 21 25.50 -6.81 21.39
CA LEU A 21 25.47 -5.74 20.39
C LEU A 21 24.53 -6.07 19.22
N ILE A 22 24.53 -7.32 18.75
CA ILE A 22 23.61 -7.79 17.70
C ILE A 22 22.15 -7.76 18.19
N MET A 23 21.88 -8.21 19.41
CA MET A 23 20.55 -8.15 20.03
C MET A 23 20.04 -6.69 20.17
N ILE A 24 20.89 -5.77 20.61
CA ILE A 24 20.55 -4.34 20.74
C ILE A 24 20.30 -3.73 19.35
N TYR A 25 21.08 -4.10 18.34
CA TYR A 25 20.87 -3.65 16.96
C TYR A 25 19.52 -4.15 16.40
N VAL A 26 19.12 -5.38 16.73
CA VAL A 26 17.82 -5.94 16.33
C VAL A 26 16.65 -5.25 17.06
N ILE A 27 16.79 -4.96 18.35
CA ILE A 27 15.72 -4.29 19.15
C ILE A 27 15.56 -2.81 18.76
N THR A 28 16.64 -2.13 18.38
CA THR A 28 16.62 -0.71 17.98
C THR A 28 16.17 -0.48 16.54
N ARG A 29 16.00 -1.55 15.74
CA ARG A 29 15.26 -1.50 14.48
C ARG A 29 13.76 -1.36 14.76
N ALA A 30 13.33 -0.13 15.03
CA ALA A 30 11.93 0.23 14.93
C ALA A 30 11.44 -0.15 13.52
N SER A 31 10.43 -1.00 13.45
CA SER A 31 9.78 -1.35 12.19
C SER A 31 9.05 -0.11 11.68
N ILE A 32 9.69 0.65 10.80
CA ILE A 32 9.05 1.77 10.10
C ILE A 32 8.07 1.15 9.10
N SER A 33 6.84 0.92 9.53
CA SER A 33 5.78 0.37 8.70
C SER A 33 4.94 1.51 8.11
N ASN A 34 4.97 1.64 6.79
CA ASN A 34 3.98 2.46 6.07
C ASN A 34 2.78 1.57 5.69
N ALA A 35 1.61 2.17 5.45
CA ALA A 35 0.45 1.43 4.94
C ALA A 35 0.69 1.19 3.45
N TYR A 36 0.86 -0.08 3.07
CA TYR A 36 1.31 -0.49 1.75
C TYR A 36 0.32 -1.45 1.10
N PRO A 37 0.13 -1.37 -0.23
CA PRO A 37 -0.59 -2.40 -0.98
C PRO A 37 -0.10 -3.84 -0.77
N ILE A 38 1.18 -4.02 -0.43
CA ILE A 38 1.79 -5.33 -0.19
C ILE A 38 1.08 -6.15 0.90
N PHE A 39 0.52 -5.50 1.93
CA PHE A 39 -0.17 -6.21 3.01
C PHE A 39 -1.44 -6.89 2.52
N VAL A 40 -2.14 -6.22 1.60
CA VAL A 40 -3.33 -6.78 0.99
C VAL A 40 -2.95 -7.95 0.10
N GLN A 41 -1.92 -7.78 -0.72
CA GLN A 41 -1.39 -8.86 -1.54
C GLN A 41 -0.98 -10.05 -0.66
N GLN A 42 -0.32 -9.86 0.48
CA GLN A 42 0.09 -10.99 1.32
C GLN A 42 -1.07 -11.65 2.07
N GLY A 43 -2.06 -10.87 2.52
CA GLY A 43 -3.11 -11.36 3.41
C GLY A 43 -4.37 -11.89 2.72
N TYR A 44 -4.61 -11.54 1.45
CA TYR A 44 -5.86 -11.85 0.75
C TYR A 44 -5.59 -12.43 -0.64
N GLU A 45 -6.22 -13.56 -0.95
CA GLU A 45 -6.12 -14.14 -2.28
C GLU A 45 -6.92 -13.35 -3.32
N ASN A 46 -8.13 -12.93 -2.94
CA ASN A 46 -8.97 -12.06 -3.76
C ASN A 46 -9.06 -10.68 -3.12
N LEU A 47 -8.79 -9.67 -3.93
CA LEU A 47 -8.84 -8.27 -3.52
C LEU A 47 -10.27 -7.75 -3.28
N ARG A 48 -11.24 -8.31 -4.00
CA ARG A 48 -12.66 -7.96 -3.93
C ARG A 48 -13.44 -9.15 -3.41
N GLU A 49 -14.14 -8.93 -2.31
CA GLU A 49 -15.04 -9.92 -1.70
C GLU A 49 -16.29 -10.10 -2.57
N ALA A 50 -17.03 -11.20 -2.35
CA ALA A 50 -18.29 -11.46 -3.06
C ALA A 50 -19.36 -10.35 -2.85
N THR A 51 -19.27 -9.64 -1.71
CA THR A 51 -20.08 -8.46 -1.38
C THR A 51 -19.76 -7.24 -2.26
N GLY A 52 -18.67 -7.29 -3.02
CA GLY A 52 -18.13 -6.19 -3.78
C GLY A 52 -17.18 -5.27 -3.00
N ARG A 53 -17.02 -5.50 -1.69
CA ARG A 53 -16.09 -4.75 -0.84
C ARG A 53 -14.64 -5.04 -1.22
N ILE A 54 -13.82 -4.00 -1.28
CA ILE A 54 -12.38 -4.10 -1.47
C ILE A 54 -11.70 -4.22 -0.09
N VAL A 55 -10.83 -5.22 0.08
CA VAL A 55 -10.25 -5.62 1.37
C VAL A 55 -9.37 -4.56 2.04
N TYR A 56 -8.96 -3.50 1.32
CA TYR A 56 -8.33 -2.31 1.92
C TYR A 56 -9.19 -1.72 3.06
N ALA A 57 -10.52 -1.84 2.95
CA ALA A 57 -11.47 -1.37 3.95
C ALA A 57 -11.39 -2.14 5.28
N ASN A 58 -10.64 -3.24 5.37
CA ASN A 58 -10.42 -3.97 6.64
C ASN A 58 -9.39 -3.27 7.53
N CYS A 59 -8.48 -2.47 6.93
CA CYS A 59 -7.47 -1.71 7.67
C CYS A 59 -7.70 -0.19 7.60
N HIS A 60 -8.31 0.30 6.53
CA HIS A 60 -8.68 1.71 6.34
C HIS A 60 -10.18 1.88 6.59
N LEU A 61 -10.55 2.18 7.83
CA LEU A 61 -11.92 2.10 8.32
C LEU A 61 -12.76 3.35 7.97
N ALA A 62 -12.10 4.47 7.67
CA ALA A 62 -12.78 5.70 7.28
C ALA A 62 -13.17 5.66 5.80
N ASN A 63 -14.45 5.91 5.49
CA ASN A 63 -14.94 5.99 4.12
C ASN A 63 -14.79 7.41 3.56
N LYS A 64 -14.15 7.54 2.39
CA LYS A 64 -13.95 8.78 1.64
C LYS A 64 -14.03 8.49 0.13
N PRO A 65 -14.51 9.44 -0.68
CA PRO A 65 -14.76 9.19 -2.09
C PRO A 65 -13.46 8.97 -2.87
N VAL A 66 -13.58 8.13 -3.89
CA VAL A 66 -12.60 7.88 -4.95
C VAL A 66 -13.38 7.96 -6.25
N ASP A 67 -12.81 8.62 -7.25
CA ASP A 67 -13.45 8.81 -8.54
C ASP A 67 -12.62 8.14 -9.64
N ILE A 68 -13.29 7.67 -10.69
CA ILE A 68 -12.66 7.03 -11.84
C ILE A 68 -13.30 7.54 -13.12
N GLU A 69 -12.45 7.98 -14.03
CA GLU A 69 -12.82 8.44 -15.35
C GLU A 69 -12.16 7.55 -16.40
N VAL A 70 -12.98 7.01 -17.32
CA VAL A 70 -12.55 6.14 -18.42
C VAL A 70 -13.36 6.51 -19.67
N PRO A 71 -12.84 6.25 -20.88
CA PRO A 71 -13.63 6.39 -22.10
C PRO A 71 -14.90 5.54 -22.05
N GLN A 72 -15.96 6.03 -22.69
CA GLN A 72 -17.22 5.30 -22.79
C GLN A 72 -17.06 3.94 -23.50
N ALA A 73 -16.20 3.88 -24.52
CA ALA A 73 -15.91 2.69 -25.29
C ALA A 73 -14.46 2.74 -25.77
N VAL A 74 -13.88 1.55 -25.98
CA VAL A 74 -12.51 1.37 -26.47
C VAL A 74 -12.52 0.30 -27.56
N LEU A 75 -11.69 0.48 -28.58
CA LEU A 75 -11.47 -0.52 -29.62
C LEU A 75 -10.54 -1.63 -29.10
N PRO A 76 -10.56 -2.83 -29.70
CA PRO A 76 -9.56 -3.88 -29.46
C PRO A 76 -8.12 -3.40 -29.62
N ASP A 77 -7.19 -4.04 -28.92
CA ASP A 77 -5.74 -3.77 -28.99
C ASP A 77 -5.35 -2.28 -28.89
N THR A 78 -6.14 -1.49 -28.17
CA THR A 78 -5.95 -0.04 -28.04
C THR A 78 -5.52 0.32 -26.62
N VAL A 79 -4.57 1.26 -26.51
CA VAL A 79 -4.20 1.83 -25.22
C VAL A 79 -5.13 3.00 -24.91
N PHE A 80 -5.67 3.02 -23.71
CA PHE A 80 -6.50 4.11 -23.20
C PHE A 80 -6.14 4.46 -21.76
N GLU A 81 -6.59 5.63 -21.32
CA GLU A 81 -6.32 6.15 -19.99
C GLU A 81 -7.49 5.84 -19.04
N ALA A 82 -7.17 5.23 -17.90
CA ALA A 82 -8.08 5.19 -16.76
C ALA A 82 -7.55 6.14 -15.67
N VAL A 83 -8.28 7.21 -15.41
CA VAL A 83 -7.88 8.28 -14.51
C VAL A 83 -8.54 8.07 -13.16
N VAL A 84 -7.74 7.77 -12.13
CA VAL A 84 -8.22 7.58 -10.75
C VAL A 84 -7.90 8.82 -9.94
N ARG A 85 -8.94 9.45 -9.39
CA ARG A 85 -8.80 10.63 -8.51
C ARG A 85 -9.06 10.24 -7.06
N ILE A 86 -8.13 10.60 -6.18
CA ILE A 86 -8.23 10.42 -4.73
C ILE A 86 -8.25 11.82 -4.11
N PRO A 87 -9.37 12.55 -4.22
CA PRO A 87 -9.44 13.94 -3.79
C PRO A 87 -9.19 14.00 -2.29
N TYR A 88 -8.49 15.02 -1.78
CA TYR A 88 -8.39 15.37 -0.36
C TYR A 88 -7.93 16.81 -0.15
N ASP A 89 -8.21 17.36 1.03
CA ASP A 89 -7.70 18.68 1.40
C ASP A 89 -6.19 18.61 1.67
N MET A 90 -5.41 19.24 0.76
CA MET A 90 -3.95 19.22 0.76
C MET A 90 -3.32 20.00 1.92
N GLN A 91 -4.10 20.82 2.64
CA GLN A 91 -3.62 21.51 3.85
C GLN A 91 -3.61 20.58 5.08
N LEU A 92 -4.37 19.48 5.03
CA LEU A 92 -4.45 18.54 6.14
C LEU A 92 -3.15 17.74 6.27
N LYS A 93 -2.72 17.57 7.52
CA LYS A 93 -1.63 16.66 7.92
C LYS A 93 -2.19 15.43 8.63
N GLN A 94 -1.42 14.36 8.66
CA GLN A 94 -1.73 13.14 9.42
C GLN A 94 -0.69 12.87 10.52
N VAL A 95 -1.05 12.06 11.50
CA VAL A 95 -0.11 11.55 12.50
C VAL A 95 0.75 10.44 11.88
N LEU A 96 2.06 10.65 11.86
CA LEU A 96 3.03 9.68 11.39
C LEU A 96 3.32 8.61 12.45
N ALA A 97 4.04 7.55 12.07
CA ALA A 97 4.41 6.49 13.00
C ALA A 97 5.20 7.01 14.22
N ASN A 98 6.00 8.07 14.05
CA ASN A 98 6.75 8.73 15.13
C ASN A 98 5.92 9.74 15.96
N GLY A 99 4.61 9.82 15.75
CA GLY A 99 3.71 10.75 16.45
C GLY A 99 3.70 12.19 15.92
N LYS A 100 4.65 12.57 15.05
CA LYS A 100 4.68 13.93 14.45
C LYS A 100 3.61 14.08 13.36
N LYS A 101 3.19 15.32 13.09
CA LYS A 101 2.31 15.65 11.97
C LYS A 101 3.10 15.70 10.67
N GLY A 102 2.63 15.02 9.63
CA GLY A 102 3.26 14.99 8.31
C GLY A 102 2.29 14.88 7.15
N SER A 103 2.83 14.86 5.93
CA SER A 103 2.07 14.79 4.69
C SER A 103 1.39 13.44 4.49
N LEU A 104 0.44 13.42 3.56
CA LEU A 104 -0.34 12.24 3.22
C LEU A 104 0.26 11.52 2.02
N ASN A 105 0.22 10.19 2.09
CA ASN A 105 0.41 9.34 0.93
C ASN A 105 -0.94 8.80 0.47
N VAL A 106 -0.99 8.43 -0.80
CA VAL A 106 -2.15 7.78 -1.42
C VAL A 106 -1.72 6.47 -2.08
N GLY A 107 -2.68 5.58 -2.25
CA GLY A 107 -2.54 4.37 -3.03
C GLY A 107 -3.86 4.03 -3.70
N ALA A 108 -3.79 3.32 -4.81
CA ALA A 108 -4.96 2.93 -5.56
C ALA A 108 -4.85 1.47 -6.00
N VAL A 109 -6.02 0.90 -6.26
CA VAL A 109 -6.15 -0.40 -6.89
C VAL A 109 -7.25 -0.34 -7.94
N LEU A 110 -6.96 -0.90 -9.11
CA LEU A 110 -7.83 -0.91 -10.26
C LEU A 110 -8.05 -2.37 -10.68
N ILE A 111 -9.30 -2.81 -10.62
CA ILE A 111 -9.72 -4.16 -11.00
C ILE A 111 -10.37 -4.05 -12.38
N LEU A 112 -9.65 -4.52 -13.38
CA LEU A 112 -10.10 -4.54 -14.76
C LEU A 112 -10.72 -5.90 -15.12
N PRO A 113 -11.51 -5.96 -16.20
CA PRO A 113 -12.00 -7.22 -16.75
C PRO A 113 -10.82 -8.11 -17.20
N GLU A 114 -11.07 -9.41 -17.29
CA GLU A 114 -10.05 -10.34 -17.76
C GLU A 114 -9.56 -9.97 -19.18
N GLY A 115 -8.28 -10.20 -19.43
CA GLY A 115 -7.61 -9.87 -20.70
C GLY A 115 -7.11 -8.43 -20.83
N PHE A 116 -7.66 -7.47 -20.06
CA PHE A 116 -7.09 -6.13 -19.93
C PHE A 116 -5.84 -6.17 -19.07
N GLU A 117 -4.84 -5.37 -19.43
CA GLU A 117 -3.59 -5.30 -18.67
C GLU A 117 -2.97 -3.91 -18.76
N LEU A 118 -1.97 -3.65 -17.92
CA LEU A 118 -1.17 -2.44 -18.04
C LEU A 118 -0.46 -2.43 -19.40
N ALA A 119 -0.49 -1.30 -20.10
CA ALA A 119 0.21 -1.16 -21.37
C ALA A 119 1.73 -1.38 -21.17
N PRO A 120 2.38 -2.22 -22.00
CA PRO A 120 3.80 -2.54 -21.85
C PRO A 120 4.70 -1.32 -22.13
N PRO A 121 5.82 -1.13 -21.41
CA PRO A 121 6.82 -0.13 -21.76
C PRO A 121 7.81 -0.64 -22.84
N PRO A 122 8.35 0.21 -23.73
CA PRO A 122 7.89 1.54 -24.11
C PRO A 122 6.82 1.39 -25.19
N SER A 123 5.56 1.29 -24.81
CA SER A 123 4.50 1.34 -25.80
C SER A 123 4.62 2.67 -26.56
N ASP A 124 4.97 2.61 -27.84
CA ASP A 124 4.86 3.73 -28.78
C ASP A 124 3.42 4.28 -28.83
N ARG A 125 2.47 3.53 -28.28
CA ARG A 125 1.05 3.89 -28.14
C ARG A 125 0.76 4.77 -26.91
N ILE A 126 1.73 5.05 -26.04
CA ILE A 126 1.55 6.02 -24.93
C ILE A 126 2.20 7.35 -25.36
N SER A 127 1.39 8.42 -25.38
CA SER A 127 1.84 9.77 -25.75
C SER A 127 2.90 10.30 -24.78
N PRO A 128 3.81 11.19 -25.24
CA PRO A 128 4.83 11.77 -24.37
C PRO A 128 4.24 12.56 -23.19
N GLU A 129 3.11 13.24 -23.39
CA GLU A 129 2.39 13.96 -22.34
C GLU A 129 1.94 13.03 -21.20
N VAL A 130 1.39 11.87 -21.55
CA VAL A 130 0.92 10.87 -20.58
C VAL A 130 2.11 10.22 -19.87
N LYS A 131 3.20 9.94 -20.59
CA LYS A 131 4.45 9.46 -19.98
C LYS A 131 5.00 10.43 -18.93
N GLU A 132 4.95 11.73 -19.19
CA GLU A 132 5.38 12.75 -18.24
C GLU A 132 4.49 12.79 -16.99
N LYS A 133 3.17 12.74 -17.17
CA LYS A 133 2.19 12.71 -16.06
C LYS A 133 2.34 11.47 -15.18
N ILE A 134 2.56 10.31 -15.79
CA ILE A 134 2.87 9.06 -15.08
C ILE A 134 4.22 9.19 -14.36
N GLY A 135 5.22 9.80 -14.99
CA GLY A 135 6.53 10.02 -14.43
C GLY A 135 7.15 8.72 -13.91
N ASN A 136 7.53 8.71 -12.63
CA ASN A 136 8.19 7.56 -11.98
C ASN A 136 7.21 6.65 -11.22
N LEU A 137 5.92 6.69 -11.54
CA LEU A 137 4.95 5.79 -10.93
C LEU A 137 5.22 4.35 -11.34
N SER A 138 5.26 3.45 -10.36
CA SER A 138 5.40 2.02 -10.58
C SER A 138 4.07 1.34 -10.31
N PHE A 139 3.49 0.78 -11.37
CA PHE A 139 2.30 -0.07 -11.30
C PHE A 139 2.72 -1.52 -11.11
N GLN A 140 2.02 -2.23 -10.24
CA GLN A 140 2.27 -3.63 -9.95
C GLN A 140 1.00 -4.44 -10.20
N SER A 141 1.13 -5.63 -10.76
CA SER A 141 0.01 -6.58 -10.77
C SER A 141 -0.22 -7.11 -9.35
N TYR A 142 -1.48 -7.34 -9.00
CA TYR A 142 -1.85 -7.86 -7.68
C TYR A 142 -1.19 -9.21 -7.38
N ARG A 143 -1.14 -10.06 -8.40
CA ARG A 143 -0.43 -11.35 -8.45
C ARG A 143 0.26 -11.49 -9.81
N PRO A 144 1.31 -12.33 -9.93
CA PRO A 144 1.93 -12.63 -11.22
C PRO A 144 0.92 -13.10 -12.29
N ASN A 145 -0.12 -13.82 -11.84
CA ASN A 145 -1.15 -14.44 -12.65
C ASN A 145 -2.40 -13.54 -12.84
N LYS A 146 -2.45 -12.38 -12.16
CA LYS A 146 -3.60 -11.44 -12.18
C LYS A 146 -3.17 -10.10 -12.74
N ARG A 147 -2.92 -10.07 -14.05
CA ARG A 147 -2.43 -8.87 -14.76
C ARG A 147 -3.49 -7.77 -14.90
N ASN A 148 -4.76 -8.14 -14.85
CA ASN A 148 -5.90 -7.24 -14.90
C ASN A 148 -6.17 -6.51 -13.57
N ILE A 149 -5.50 -6.88 -12.48
CA ILE A 149 -5.62 -6.19 -11.19
C ILE A 149 -4.35 -5.40 -10.95
N LEU A 150 -4.45 -4.08 -11.03
CA LEU A 150 -3.32 -3.16 -10.95
C LEU A 150 -3.32 -2.43 -9.62
N VAL A 151 -2.15 -2.35 -9.00
CA VAL A 151 -1.91 -1.84 -7.67
C VAL A 151 -0.83 -0.78 -7.74
N ILE A 152 -1.03 0.34 -7.04
CA ILE A 152 -0.07 1.43 -6.96
C ILE A 152 -0.02 2.05 -5.56
N GLY A 153 1.15 2.52 -5.21
CA GLY A 153 1.40 3.27 -3.98
C GLY A 153 2.15 2.46 -2.91
N PRO A 154 2.44 3.11 -1.77
CA PRO A 154 2.11 4.49 -1.44
C PRO A 154 2.96 5.48 -2.25
N VAL A 155 2.33 6.54 -2.73
CA VAL A 155 2.99 7.67 -3.39
C VAL A 155 2.60 8.99 -2.72
N PRO A 156 3.43 10.06 -2.84
CA PRO A 156 3.12 11.35 -2.24
C PRO A 156 1.79 11.93 -2.74
N GLY A 157 0.82 12.09 -1.85
CA GLY A 157 -0.53 12.49 -2.23
C GLY A 157 -0.63 13.91 -2.76
N GLN A 158 0.29 14.81 -2.39
CA GLN A 158 0.30 16.19 -2.90
C GLN A 158 0.66 16.23 -4.38
N LYS A 159 1.53 15.30 -4.83
CA LYS A 159 1.96 15.20 -6.22
C LYS A 159 0.98 14.36 -7.05
N TYR A 160 0.43 13.29 -6.46
CA TYR A 160 -0.37 12.29 -7.16
C TYR A 160 -1.80 12.23 -6.62
N SER A 161 -2.51 13.35 -6.67
CA SER A 161 -3.96 13.38 -6.35
C SER A 161 -4.80 12.73 -7.46
N GLU A 162 -4.26 12.74 -8.67
CA GLU A 162 -4.74 12.03 -9.85
C GLU A 162 -3.68 11.03 -10.31
N ILE A 163 -4.10 9.82 -10.65
CA ILE A 163 -3.25 8.71 -11.09
C ILE A 163 -3.80 8.18 -12.41
N ILE A 164 -3.00 8.27 -13.46
CA ILE A 164 -3.36 7.81 -14.80
C ILE A 164 -2.81 6.40 -15.00
N PHE A 165 -3.69 5.43 -15.22
CA PHE A 165 -3.34 4.07 -15.58
C PHE A 165 -3.41 3.92 -17.10
N PRO A 166 -2.29 3.64 -17.79
CA PRO A 166 -2.32 3.30 -19.21
C PRO A 166 -2.75 1.83 -19.37
N ILE A 167 -3.96 1.61 -19.86
CA ILE A 167 -4.55 0.27 -19.99
C ILE A 167 -4.56 -0.16 -21.44
N LEU A 168 -4.11 -1.38 -21.71
CA LEU A 168 -4.27 -2.04 -23.00
C LEU A 168 -5.54 -2.91 -22.99
N SER A 169 -6.43 -2.65 -23.93
CA SER A 169 -7.60 -3.52 -24.15
C SER A 169 -7.20 -4.82 -24.84
N PRO A 170 -7.82 -5.97 -24.50
CA PRO A 170 -7.62 -7.22 -25.21
C PRO A 170 -8.16 -7.18 -26.64
N ASP A 171 -7.74 -8.14 -27.44
CA ASP A 171 -8.28 -8.37 -28.78
C ASP A 171 -9.05 -9.70 -28.85
N PRO A 172 -10.40 -9.67 -28.94
CA PRO A 172 -11.23 -10.87 -29.07
C PRO A 172 -10.93 -11.73 -30.31
N THR A 173 -10.26 -11.19 -31.34
CA THR A 173 -9.89 -11.96 -32.53
C THR A 173 -8.71 -12.91 -32.25
N THR A 174 -7.87 -12.58 -31.27
CA THR A 174 -6.70 -13.38 -30.87
C THR A 174 -6.90 -14.10 -29.54
N LYS A 175 -7.64 -13.51 -28.58
CA LYS A 175 -7.97 -14.08 -27.28
C LYS A 175 -9.41 -14.57 -27.25
N LYS A 176 -9.62 -15.89 -27.38
CA LYS A 176 -10.96 -16.51 -27.47
C LYS A 176 -11.83 -16.36 -26.21
N ASP A 177 -11.21 -16.16 -25.05
CA ASP A 177 -11.90 -16.07 -23.76
C ASP A 177 -12.42 -14.65 -23.46
N VAL A 178 -12.25 -13.71 -24.40
CA VAL A 178 -12.73 -12.32 -24.29
C VAL A 178 -13.73 -12.03 -25.40
N HIS A 179 -14.79 -11.29 -25.06
CA HIS A 179 -15.88 -10.97 -25.99
C HIS A 179 -16.18 -9.46 -26.05
N PHE A 180 -16.87 -9.01 -27.09
CA PHE A 180 -17.39 -7.65 -27.17
C PHE A 180 -18.63 -7.50 -26.28
N LEU A 181 -18.44 -6.94 -25.09
CA LEU A 181 -19.50 -6.72 -24.11
C LEU A 181 -19.24 -5.43 -23.34
N LYS A 182 -20.26 -4.96 -22.61
CA LYS A 182 -20.08 -3.93 -21.60
C LYS A 182 -19.51 -4.56 -20.33
N TYR A 183 -18.31 -4.16 -19.96
CA TYR A 183 -17.64 -4.63 -18.76
C TYR A 183 -17.72 -3.64 -17.60
N SER A 184 -17.58 -4.15 -16.37
CA SER A 184 -17.44 -3.33 -15.17
C SER A 184 -15.98 -3.19 -14.77
N ILE A 185 -15.59 -2.00 -14.34
CA ILE A 185 -14.30 -1.70 -13.73
C ILE A 185 -14.55 -1.34 -12.27
N TYR A 186 -13.72 -1.82 -11.35
CA TYR A 186 -13.82 -1.48 -9.93
C TYR A 186 -12.55 -0.78 -9.47
N VAL A 187 -12.72 0.27 -8.67
CA VAL A 187 -11.60 1.05 -8.14
C VAL A 187 -11.68 1.09 -6.62
N GLY A 188 -10.51 0.97 -5.98
CA GLY A 188 -10.32 1.27 -4.58
C GLY A 188 -9.19 2.26 -4.42
N GLY A 189 -9.35 3.24 -3.55
CA GLY A 189 -8.32 4.22 -3.26
C GLY A 189 -8.21 4.43 -1.75
N ASN A 190 -6.99 4.64 -1.28
CA ASN A 190 -6.74 5.02 0.09
C ASN A 190 -5.88 6.28 0.13
N ARG A 191 -6.08 7.05 1.20
CA ARG A 191 -5.29 8.20 1.59
C ARG A 191 -5.07 8.11 3.09
N LYS A 192 -3.90 8.55 3.57
CA LYS A 192 -3.43 8.40 4.97
C LYS A 192 -3.09 6.96 5.35
N ARG A 193 -2.50 6.81 6.54
CA ARG A 193 -2.21 5.54 7.20
C ARG A 193 -3.48 4.84 7.69
N GLY A 194 -3.47 3.51 7.65
CA GLY A 194 -4.54 2.65 8.19
C GLY A 194 -4.63 2.65 9.71
N GLN A 195 -5.74 2.12 10.22
CA GLN A 195 -6.07 2.01 11.65
C GLN A 195 -5.59 0.69 12.27
N ILE A 196 -5.42 -0.36 11.46
CA ILE A 196 -5.10 -1.73 11.90
C ILE A 196 -3.90 -2.25 11.10
N TYR A 197 -2.98 -2.92 11.78
CA TYR A 197 -1.84 -3.60 11.19
C TYR A 197 -2.17 -5.06 10.80
N PRO A 198 -1.37 -5.70 9.93
CA PRO A 198 -1.64 -7.08 9.50
C PRO A 198 -1.69 -8.12 10.63
N ASP A 199 -1.00 -7.86 11.75
CA ASP A 199 -1.03 -8.70 12.96
C ASP A 199 -2.30 -8.48 13.82
N GLY A 200 -3.21 -7.60 13.40
CA GLY A 200 -4.43 -7.24 14.11
C GLY A 200 -4.24 -6.13 15.16
N SER A 201 -3.01 -5.68 15.40
CA SER A 201 -2.75 -4.61 16.35
C SER A 201 -3.22 -3.24 15.83
N LYS A 202 -3.62 -2.35 16.74
CA LYS A 202 -4.08 -1.00 16.40
C LYS A 202 -2.88 -0.08 16.12
N SER A 203 -2.99 0.74 15.09
CA SER A 203 -2.01 1.80 14.83
C SER A 203 -2.20 2.99 15.75
N ASN A 204 -1.21 3.89 15.82
CA ASN A 204 -1.35 5.18 16.50
C ASN A 204 -2.26 6.18 15.74
N ASN A 205 -2.88 5.77 14.63
CA ASN A 205 -3.84 6.57 13.85
C ASN A 205 -5.27 6.02 14.00
N THR A 206 -5.65 5.69 15.24
CA THR A 206 -7.00 5.23 15.60
C THR A 206 -7.34 5.67 17.02
N VAL A 207 -8.59 5.51 17.41
CA VAL A 207 -9.07 5.84 18.76
C VAL A 207 -8.70 4.73 19.76
N CYS A 208 -8.25 5.13 20.95
CA CYS A 208 -8.06 4.25 22.08
C CYS A 208 -9.32 4.28 22.95
N ASN A 209 -9.85 3.10 23.26
CA ASN A 209 -11.04 2.95 24.11
C ASN A 209 -10.61 2.54 25.53
N ALA A 210 -11.41 2.91 26.53
CA ALA A 210 -11.21 2.41 27.89
C ALA A 210 -11.42 0.88 27.93
N THR A 211 -10.61 0.18 28.70
CA THR A 211 -10.70 -1.28 28.86
C THR A 211 -11.82 -1.70 29.80
N SER A 212 -12.25 -0.81 30.69
CA SER A 212 -13.34 -1.04 31.64
C SER A 212 -13.99 0.28 32.03
N ALA A 213 -15.22 0.23 32.53
CA ALA A 213 -15.86 1.37 33.17
C ALA A 213 -15.17 1.70 34.50
N GLY A 214 -15.15 2.98 34.89
CA GLY A 214 -14.56 3.42 36.16
C GLY A 214 -14.10 4.88 36.15
N ILE A 215 -13.38 5.25 37.20
CA ILE A 215 -12.81 6.59 37.37
C ILE A 215 -11.31 6.55 37.04
N VAL A 216 -10.84 7.49 36.22
CA VAL A 216 -9.41 7.61 35.87
C VAL A 216 -8.63 8.08 37.10
N SER A 217 -7.77 7.21 37.65
CA SER A 217 -6.99 7.51 38.85
C SER A 217 -5.70 8.30 38.57
N ARG A 218 -5.09 8.11 37.39
CA ARG A 218 -3.84 8.78 37.00
C ARG A 218 -3.70 8.87 35.48
N ILE A 219 -3.12 9.99 35.02
CA ILE A 219 -2.62 10.14 33.64
C ILE A 219 -1.12 10.38 33.74
N GLY A 220 -0.32 9.52 33.10
CA GLY A 220 1.14 9.64 33.04
C GLY A 220 1.60 10.02 31.64
N HIS A 221 2.46 11.02 31.52
CA HIS A 221 3.13 11.35 30.26
C HIS A 221 4.43 10.56 30.16
N LYS A 222 4.70 9.96 29.01
CA LYS A 222 6.00 9.36 28.66
C LYS A 222 6.57 10.11 27.46
N GLU A 223 7.86 10.45 27.50
CA GLU A 223 8.56 11.00 26.33
C GLU A 223 9.02 9.85 25.43
N GLY A 224 8.72 9.96 24.13
CA GLY A 224 8.82 8.85 23.17
C GLY A 224 7.51 8.07 23.10
N GLY A 225 7.05 7.75 21.88
CA GLY A 225 5.78 7.05 21.64
C GLY A 225 5.70 5.68 22.35
N ILE A 226 4.54 5.03 22.21
CA ILE A 226 4.29 3.66 22.69
C ILE A 226 5.44 2.73 22.30
#